data_AF-A0AAU7EVR1-F1
#
_entry.id   AF-A0AAU7EVR1-F1
#
_cell.length_a   1.000
_cell.length_b   1.000
_cell.length_c   1.000
_cell.angle_alpha   90.00
_cell.angle_beta   90.00
_cell.angle_gamma   90.00
#
_symmetry.space_group_name_H-M   'P 1'
#
loop_
_entity.id
_entity.type
_entity.pdbx_description
1 polymer ?
#
loop_
_entity_poly.entity_id
_entity_poly.type
_entity_poly.pdbx_seq_one_letter_code
_entity_poly.pdbx_strand_id
1 'polypeptide(L)' 'MKIVLLQGHTCKTNTLRGWIAPMTLLTTEFYARKLGCTQIEVQEPDSGAIPYYQTLGFYFDTTGRLVFPLDDQ' A
#
# COMPACT_ATOMS: atom_id res chain seq x y z
N MET A 1 9.17 -9.76 12.59
CA MET A 1 8.48 -10.34 11.41
C MET A 1 9.16 -9.76 10.17
N LYS A 2 9.70 -10.60 9.26
CA LYS A 2 10.41 -10.13 8.07
C LYS A 2 9.51 -10.35 6.86
N ILE A 3 8.95 -9.26 6.33
CA ILE A 3 8.25 -9.28 5.04
C ILE A 3 9.34 -9.19 3.97
N VAL A 4 9.47 -10.25 3.17
CA VAL A 4 10.39 -10.25 2.03
C VAL A 4 9.60 -9.73 0.85
N LEU A 5 10.09 -8.66 0.20
CA LEU A 5 9.50 -8.14 -1.03
C LEU A 5 9.33 -9.29 -2.03
N LEU A 6 8.08 -9.58 -2.40
CA LEU A 6 7.76 -10.57 -3.42
C LEU A 6 7.99 -9.93 -4.79
N GLN A 7 9.26 -9.92 -5.22
CA GLN A 7 9.65 -9.45 -6.56
C GLN A 7 9.26 -10.49 -7.61
N GLY A 8 8.08 -10.32 -8.20
CA GLY A 8 7.72 -11.03 -9.42
C GLY A 8 8.50 -10.46 -10.61
N HIS A 9 9.15 -11.32 -11.40
CA HIS A 9 9.67 -10.92 -12.71
C HIS A 9 8.49 -10.59 -13.63
N THR A 10 8.28 -9.31 -13.88
CA THR A 10 7.14 -8.83 -14.64
C THR A 10 7.36 -8.98 -16.14
N CYS A 11 7.19 -10.19 -16.68
CA CYS A 11 6.92 -10.35 -18.11
C CYS A 11 5.54 -9.73 -18.43
N LYS A 12 5.42 -9.09 -19.60
CA LYS A 12 4.21 -8.36 -20.07
C LYS A 12 2.91 -9.18 -20.04
N THR A 13 2.99 -10.50 -19.92
CA THR A 13 1.88 -11.46 -19.92
C THR A 13 1.31 -11.78 -18.54
N ASN A 14 1.92 -11.34 -17.45
CA ASN A 14 1.46 -11.73 -16.12
C ASN A 14 0.34 -10.80 -15.62
N THR A 15 -0.91 -11.30 -15.67
CA THR A 15 -2.14 -10.57 -15.27
C THR A 15 -2.11 -10.07 -13.83
N LEU A 16 -1.24 -10.63 -12.99
CA LEU A 16 -1.10 -10.25 -11.58
C LEU A 16 -0.23 -9.00 -11.34
N ARG A 17 0.49 -8.48 -12.35
CA ARG A 17 1.40 -7.33 -12.20
C ARG A 17 0.73 -6.09 -11.60
N GLY A 18 -0.54 -5.86 -11.92
CA GLY A 18 -1.33 -4.74 -11.38
C GLY A 18 -2.08 -5.05 -10.08
N TRP A 19 -2.09 -6.31 -9.64
CA TRP A 19 -2.86 -6.79 -8.49
C TRP A 19 -2.03 -6.95 -7.22
N ILE A 20 -0.69 -7.00 -7.32
CA ILE A 20 0.18 -7.15 -6.15
C ILE A 20 -0.08 -6.04 -5.13
N ALA A 21 -0.15 -4.78 -5.56
CA ALA A 21 -0.38 -3.65 -4.65
C ALA A 21 -1.81 -3.64 -4.06
N PRO A 22 -2.91 -3.80 -4.83
CA PRO A 22 -4.24 -3.96 -4.26
C PRO A 22 -4.37 -5.12 -3.26
N MET A 23 -3.78 -6.27 -3.57
CA MET A 23 -3.82 -7.45 -2.68
C MET A 23 -2.99 -7.24 -1.40
N THR A 24 -1.83 -6.59 -1.53
CA THR A 24 -0.99 -6.24 -0.39
C THR A 24 -1.69 -5.22 0.51
N LEU A 25 -2.32 -4.20 -0.09
CA LEU A 25 -3.09 -3.20 0.64
C LEU A 25 -4.23 -3.86 1.41
N LEU A 26 -5.07 -4.67 0.76
CA LEU A 26 -6.19 -5.36 1.40
C LEU A 26 -5.74 -6.25 2.56
N THR A 27 -4.64 -6.98 2.41
CA THR A 27 -4.09 -7.82 3.47
C THR A 27 -3.54 -6.96 4.62
N THR A 28 -2.81 -5.90 4.30
CA THR A 28 -2.22 -4.98 5.29
C THR A 28 -3.31 -4.27 6.08
N GLU A 29 -4.35 -3.80 5.40
CA GLU A 29 -5.55 -3.17 5.95
C GLU A 29 -6.26 -4.08 6.96
N PHE A 30 -6.48 -5.34 6.58
CA PHE A 30 -7.07 -6.34 7.48
C PHE A 30 -6.27 -6.52 8.77
N TYR A 31 -4.94 -6.69 8.66
CA TYR A 31 -4.07 -6.86 9.83
C TYR A 31 -3.97 -5.59 10.68
N ALA A 32 -3.81 -4.43 10.04
CA ALA A 32 -3.68 -3.15 10.71
C ALA A 32 -4.92 -2.84 11.57
N ARG A 33 -6.14 -3.09 11.04
CA ARG A 33 -7.37 -2.98 11.82
C ARG A 33 -7.41 -3.93 13.01
N LYS A 34 -6.98 -5.19 12.83
CA LYS A 34 -6.92 -6.17 13.94
C LYS A 34 -5.96 -5.77 15.05
N LEU A 35 -4.94 -4.98 14.72
CA LEU A 35 -3.97 -4.44 15.67
C LEU A 35 -4.39 -3.09 16.29
N GLY A 36 -5.53 -2.52 15.87
CA GLY A 36 -5.97 -1.20 16.32
C GLY A 36 -5.17 -0.04 15.73
N CYS A 37 -4.55 -0.24 14.56
CA CYS A 37 -3.89 0.85 13.82
C CYS A 37 -4.94 1.77 13.18
N THR A 38 -4.65 3.06 13.14
CA THR A 38 -5.55 4.09 12.56
C THR A 38 -5.21 4.44 11.11
N GLN A 39 -4.03 4.04 10.62
CA GLN A 39 -3.57 4.34 9.27
C GLN A 39 -2.48 3.38 8.81
N ILE A 40 -2.29 3.30 7.50
CA ILE A 40 -1.13 2.67 6.83
C ILE A 40 -0.28 3.78 6.24
N GLU A 41 1.04 3.69 6.40
CA GLU A 41 1.99 4.66 5.83
C GLU A 41 2.89 3.96 4.79
N VAL A 42 3.08 4.60 3.64
CA VAL A 42 4.15 4.23 2.71
C VAL A 42 5.38 5.04 3.09
N GLN A 43 6.36 4.39 3.70
CA GLN A 43 7.64 5.01 4.03
C GLN A 43 8.51 5.13 2.77
N GLU A 44 9.14 6.29 2.59
CA GLU A 44 10.06 6.58 1.48
C GLU A 44 9.51 6.17 0.09
N PRO A 45 8.32 6.68 -0.31
CA PRO A 45 7.73 6.29 -1.57
C PRO A 45 8.60 6.72 -2.76
N ASP A 46 8.78 5.81 -3.73
CA ASP A 46 9.32 6.17 -5.04
C ASP A 46 8.42 7.25 -5.68
N SER A 47 9.02 8.34 -6.15
CA SER A 47 8.29 9.49 -6.70
C SER A 47 7.45 9.13 -7.92
N GLY A 48 7.88 8.15 -8.73
CA GLY A 48 7.12 7.63 -9.86
C GLY A 48 5.93 6.75 -9.45
N ALA A 49 5.92 6.23 -8.22
CA ALA A 49 4.84 5.39 -7.70
C ALA A 49 3.77 6.18 -6.93
N ILE A 50 4.05 7.42 -6.52
CA ILE A 50 3.09 8.27 -5.78
C ILE A 50 1.73 8.37 -6.48
N PRO A 51 1.64 8.67 -7.80
CA PRO A 51 0.34 8.76 -8.48
C PRO A 51 -0.46 7.46 -8.40
N TYR A 52 0.22 6.32 -8.38
CA TYR A 52 -0.43 5.02 -8.26
C TYR A 52 -0.93 4.75 -6.84
N TYR A 53 -0.17 5.09 -5.79
CA TYR A 53 -0.68 5.01 -4.42
C TYR A 53 -1.91 5.92 -4.22
N GLN A 54 -1.93 7.09 -4.86
CA GLN A 54 -3.09 7.98 -4.82
C GLN A 54 -4.33 7.36 -5.47
N THR A 55 -4.20 6.58 -6.55
CA THR A 55 -5.35 5.85 -7.11
C THR A 55 -5.87 4.75 -6.19
N LEU A 56 -5.05 4.28 -5.25
CA LEU A 56 -5.43 3.32 -4.20
C LEU A 56 -6.01 4.01 -2.95
N GLY A 57 -6.15 5.34 -2.94
CA GLY A 57 -6.73 6.10 -1.83
C GLY A 57 -5.73 6.67 -0.83
N PHE A 58 -4.43 6.57 -1.09
CA PHE A 58 -3.42 7.26 -0.26
C PHE A 58 -3.40 8.76 -0.52
N TYR A 59 -3.11 9.55 0.51
CA TYR A 59 -2.89 10.99 0.40
C TYR A 59 -1.76 11.45 1.32
N PHE A 60 -1.24 12.65 1.06
CA PHE A 60 -0.28 13.27 1.96
C PHE A 60 -1.00 13.90 3.16
N ASP A 61 -0.64 13.49 4.37
CA ASP A 61 -1.12 14.13 5.59
C ASP A 61 -0.48 15.52 5.80
N THR A 62 -0.87 16.19 6.88
CA THR A 62 -0.35 17.53 7.24
C THR A 62 1.15 17.54 7.56
N THR A 63 1.75 16.37 7.79
CA THR A 63 3.18 16.19 8.05
C THR A 63 3.97 15.78 6.82
N GLY A 64 3.31 15.66 5.66
CA GLY A 64 3.94 15.26 4.40
C GLY A 64 4.17 13.75 4.27
N ARG A 65 3.49 12.92 5.08
CA ARG A 65 3.57 11.45 4.98
C ARG A 65 2.47 10.93 4.07
N LEU A 66 2.80 9.96 3.22
CA LEU A 66 1.83 9.32 2.34
C LEU A 66 1.09 8.22 3.10
N VAL A 67 -0.17 8.48 3.45
CA VAL A 67 -0.97 7.62 4.34
C VAL A 67 -2.29 7.19 3.70
N PHE A 68 -2.78 6.04 4.13
CA PHE A 68 -4.14 5.55 3.88
C PHE A 68 -4.85 5.43 5.24
N PRO A 69 -5.91 6.21 5.49
CA PRO A 69 -6.64 6.15 6.75
C PRO A 69 -7.39 4.82 6.85
N LEU A 70 -7.38 4.25 8.05
CA LEU A 70 -8.23 3.12 8.39
C LEU A 70 -9.38 3.70 9.19
N ASP A 71 -10.45 4.11 8.50
CA ASP A 71 -11.65 4.58 9.18
C ASP A 71 -12.17 3.47 10.12
N ASP A 72 -12.69 3.87 11.28
CA ASP A 72 -13.45 3.02 12.19
C ASP A 72 -14.85 2.78 11.59
N GLN A 73 -14.89 1.94 10.54
CA GLN A 73 -16.07 1.49 9.76
C GLN A 73 -16.83 2.54 8.95
#